data_AF-A0A524DWZ4-F1
#
_entry.id   AF-A0A524DWZ4-F1
#
_cell.length_a   1.000
_cell.length_b   1.000
_cell.length_c   1.000
_cell.angle_alpha   90.00
_cell.angle_beta   90.00
_cell.angle_gamma   90.00
#
_symmetry.space_group_name_H-M   'P 1'
#
loop_
_entity.id
_entity.type
_entity.pdbx_description
1 polymer ?
#
loop_
_entity_poly.entity_id
_entity_poly.type
_entity_poly.pdbx_seq_one_letter_code
_entity_poly.pdbx_strand_id
1 'polypeptide(L)'
;MMASKLKIFLISYLLLIITSMVFIPNAHAIKYEVGLKEGEEYIWNCNVCDKNKMQEVFGDDWDEEDAEFFEDLRQNSRMRWIIDEIDNNEEVYLEQTEDNETVFSIEYKKWSWTNKERWGSKDDVEKSYQLKDPKDYPDDFDFPQFVPIWIPLPFGDYLKNMDLDYEYTIDSRVLPSISCKIDKNELDDDYPKQDIKIVALYTDQGLLKSYKLYIKDNQVIVDISLETLITHNFIIISIITAIIYVAIVLFIYRMLKT
;
A
#
# COMPACT_ATOMS: atom_id res chain seq x y z
N MET A 1 15.76 -28.05 52.27
CA MET A 1 15.58 -28.20 50.80
C MET A 1 14.38 -27.42 50.25
N MET A 2 13.29 -27.24 51.01
CA MET A 2 12.09 -26.50 50.56
C MET A 2 12.32 -24.98 50.42
N ALA A 3 13.15 -24.39 51.28
CA ALA A 3 13.44 -22.95 51.27
C ALA A 3 14.23 -22.46 50.04
N SER A 4 15.08 -23.29 49.41
CA SER A 4 15.82 -22.87 48.20
C SER A 4 14.95 -22.89 46.95
N LYS A 5 14.00 -23.84 46.85
CA LYS A 5 13.02 -23.90 45.76
C LYS A 5 12.08 -22.69 45.78
N LEU A 6 11.63 -22.28 46.97
CA LEU A 6 10.79 -21.09 47.13
C LEU A 6 11.52 -19.79 46.73
N LYS A 7 12.81 -19.67 47.05
CA LYS A 7 13.63 -18.51 46.63
C LYS A 7 13.81 -18.45 45.11
N ILE A 8 14.08 -19.57 44.46
CA ILE A 8 14.22 -19.63 42.99
C ILE A 8 12.89 -19.25 42.32
N PHE A 9 11.76 -19.74 42.86
CA PHE A 9 10.43 -19.42 42.35
C PHE A 9 10.10 -17.93 42.48
N LEU A 10 10.42 -17.31 43.62
CA LEU A 10 10.26 -15.88 43.85
C LEU A 10 11.13 -15.04 42.90
N ILE A 11 12.38 -15.44 42.69
CA ILE A 11 13.28 -14.75 41.75
C ILE A 11 12.77 -14.85 40.31
N SER A 12 12.30 -16.02 39.88
CA SER A 12 11.71 -16.16 38.54
C SER A 12 10.45 -15.33 38.36
N TYR A 13 9.60 -15.24 39.38
CA TYR A 13 8.38 -14.43 39.33
C TYR A 13 8.69 -12.93 39.30
N LEU A 14 9.68 -12.47 40.07
CA LEU A 14 10.15 -11.09 40.04
C LEU A 14 10.75 -10.74 38.67
N LEU A 15 11.52 -11.65 38.07
CA LEU A 15 12.10 -11.45 36.75
C LEU A 15 11.00 -11.35 35.67
N LEU A 16 9.94 -12.15 35.80
CA LEU A 16 8.80 -12.15 34.88
C LEU A 16 7.98 -10.86 35.00
N ILE A 17 7.82 -10.32 36.22
CA ILE A 17 7.19 -9.01 36.43
C ILE A 17 8.06 -7.89 35.85
N ILE A 18 9.37 -7.87 36.13
CA ILE A 18 10.27 -6.82 35.62
C ILE A 18 10.30 -6.85 34.10
N THR A 19 10.41 -8.03 33.48
CA THR A 19 10.34 -8.15 32.02
C THR A 19 8.99 -7.69 31.49
N SER A 20 7.87 -8.06 32.11
CA SER A 20 6.54 -7.56 31.70
C SER A 20 6.38 -6.04 31.82
N MET A 21 7.04 -5.40 32.80
CA MET A 21 7.02 -3.94 32.96
C MET A 21 7.89 -3.22 31.91
N VAL A 22 8.99 -3.84 31.47
CA VAL A 22 9.81 -3.33 30.36
C VAL A 22 9.07 -3.45 29.02
N PHE A 23 8.14 -4.39 28.90
CA PHE A 23 7.29 -4.57 27.73
C PHE A 23 5.95 -3.85 27.81
N ILE A 24 5.70 -2.97 28.79
CA ILE A 24 4.53 -2.08 28.72
C ILE A 24 4.77 -1.18 27.51
N PRO A 25 3.96 -1.29 26.44
CA PRO A 25 4.13 -0.40 25.30
C PRO A 25 3.92 1.02 25.83
N ASN A 26 4.94 1.87 25.72
CA ASN A 26 4.77 3.29 25.94
C ASN A 26 3.60 3.72 25.05
N ALA A 27 2.64 4.45 25.60
CA ALA A 27 1.60 5.08 24.82
C ALA A 27 2.27 6.09 23.88
N HIS A 28 2.64 5.63 22.69
CA HIS A 28 3.16 6.49 21.64
C HIS A 28 1.98 7.27 21.10
N ALA A 29 2.11 8.60 21.07
CA ALA A 29 1.21 9.43 20.29
C ALA A 29 1.19 8.90 18.85
N ILE A 30 0.01 8.83 18.25
CA ILE A 30 -0.14 8.45 16.85
C ILE A 30 0.69 9.43 16.03
N LYS A 31 1.68 8.91 15.30
CA LYS A 31 2.55 9.71 14.45
C LYS A 31 2.07 9.55 13.02
N TYR A 32 1.62 10.65 12.43
CA TYR A 32 1.30 10.69 11.01
C TYR A 32 2.59 10.79 10.19
N GLU A 33 2.75 9.92 9.20
CA GLU A 33 3.95 9.87 8.35
C GLU A 33 3.70 9.19 7.00
N VAL A 34 4.60 9.42 6.05
CA VAL A 34 4.66 8.66 4.80
C VAL A 34 5.28 7.28 5.07
N GLY A 35 4.61 6.20 4.69
CA GLY A 35 5.09 4.83 4.90
C GLY A 35 6.15 4.35 3.89
N LEU A 36 6.35 5.11 2.81
CA LEU A 36 7.34 4.89 1.76
C LEU A 36 8.70 5.50 2.14
N LYS A 37 9.79 5.08 1.48
CA LYS A 37 11.11 5.68 1.67
C LYS A 37 11.76 6.07 0.35
N GLU A 38 12.57 7.13 0.42
CA GLU A 38 13.43 7.55 -0.68
C GLU A 38 14.33 6.41 -1.15
N GLY A 39 14.44 6.27 -2.46
CA GLY A 39 15.20 5.21 -3.13
C GLY A 39 14.52 3.84 -3.17
N GLU A 40 13.34 3.66 -2.58
CA GLU A 40 12.57 2.42 -2.74
C GLU A 40 11.98 2.32 -4.15
N GLU A 41 12.01 1.09 -4.69
CA GLU A 41 11.47 0.74 -6.00
C GLU A 41 10.18 -0.04 -5.85
N TYR A 42 9.16 0.37 -6.58
CA TYR A 42 7.84 -0.26 -6.60
C TYR A 42 7.48 -0.60 -8.05
N ILE A 43 7.10 -1.85 -8.29
CA ILE A 43 6.73 -2.33 -9.62
C ILE A 43 5.33 -2.92 -9.53
N TRP A 44 4.42 -2.43 -10.37
CA TRP A 44 3.10 -3.03 -10.54
C TRP A 44 3.06 -3.82 -11.84
N ASN A 45 2.35 -4.95 -11.81
CA ASN A 45 2.07 -5.77 -12.99
C ASN A 45 0.56 -5.74 -13.27
N CYS A 46 0.20 -5.52 -14.53
CA CYS A 46 -1.16 -5.64 -15.01
C CYS A 46 -1.41 -7.08 -15.47
N ASN A 47 -2.08 -7.87 -14.63
CA ASN A 47 -2.39 -9.28 -14.92
C ASN A 47 -3.53 -9.42 -15.93
N VAL A 48 -4.52 -8.54 -15.85
CA VAL A 48 -5.70 -8.50 -16.70
C VAL A 48 -5.96 -7.06 -17.11
N CYS A 49 -6.17 -6.83 -18.40
CA CYS A 49 -6.71 -5.58 -18.96
C CYS A 49 -7.48 -5.95 -20.24
N ASP A 50 -8.80 -6.05 -20.11
CA ASP A 50 -9.70 -6.26 -21.24
C ASP A 50 -10.01 -4.90 -21.88
N LYS A 51 -9.14 -4.48 -22.81
CA LYS A 51 -9.25 -3.17 -23.48
C LYS A 51 -10.62 -2.94 -24.14
N ASN A 52 -11.19 -3.97 -24.76
CA ASN A 52 -12.48 -3.85 -25.42
C ASN A 52 -13.58 -3.54 -24.40
N LYS A 53 -13.53 -4.18 -23.23
CA LYS A 53 -14.45 -3.89 -22.13
C LYS A 53 -14.19 -2.55 -21.47
N MET A 54 -12.94 -2.15 -21.30
CA MET A 54 -12.63 -0.80 -20.80
C MET A 54 -13.18 0.28 -21.73
N GLN A 55 -12.99 0.14 -23.05
CA GLN A 55 -13.55 1.06 -24.04
C GLN A 55 -15.08 1.07 -24.05
N GLU A 56 -15.73 -0.09 -23.93
CA GLU A 56 -17.19 -0.17 -23.82
C GLU A 56 -17.72 0.54 -22.56
N VAL A 57 -16.97 0.50 -21.46
CA VAL A 57 -17.39 1.03 -20.15
C VAL A 57 -17.08 2.50 -19.98
N PHE A 58 -15.90 2.96 -20.42
CA PHE A 58 -15.36 4.30 -20.14
C PHE A 58 -15.15 5.17 -21.41
N GLY A 59 -15.32 4.60 -22.61
CA GLY A 59 -15.08 5.31 -23.88
C GLY A 59 -13.68 5.04 -24.45
N ASP A 60 -13.41 5.54 -25.66
CA ASP A 60 -12.19 5.22 -26.39
C ASP A 60 -10.92 5.80 -25.75
N ASP A 61 -11.04 6.88 -24.97
CA ASP A 61 -9.91 7.68 -24.47
C ASP A 61 -9.53 7.36 -23.01
N TRP A 62 -10.04 6.24 -22.47
CA TRP A 62 -9.86 5.85 -21.05
C TRP A 62 -8.40 5.61 -20.62
N ASP A 63 -7.48 5.38 -21.56
CA ASP A 63 -6.05 5.15 -21.33
C ASP A 63 -5.12 6.19 -21.98
N GLU A 64 -5.63 7.38 -22.32
CA GLU A 64 -4.87 8.47 -22.94
C GLU A 64 -3.98 9.27 -21.96
N GLU A 65 -3.21 10.21 -22.51
CA GLU A 65 -2.38 11.21 -21.80
C GLU A 65 -3.33 11.99 -20.89
N ASP A 66 -3.20 11.84 -19.55
CA ASP A 66 -4.10 12.28 -18.45
C ASP A 66 -4.88 11.17 -17.74
N ALA A 67 -4.86 9.92 -18.21
CA ALA A 67 -5.42 8.79 -17.46
C ALA A 67 -4.56 8.34 -16.25
N GLU A 68 -3.52 9.12 -15.93
CA GLU A 68 -2.61 9.00 -14.80
C GLU A 68 -2.02 7.58 -14.59
N PHE A 69 -2.64 6.77 -13.72
CA PHE A 69 -2.23 5.40 -13.44
C PHE A 69 -2.66 4.41 -14.51
N PHE A 70 -3.68 4.73 -15.30
CA PHE A 70 -4.19 3.88 -16.39
C PHE A 70 -3.62 4.24 -17.76
N GLU A 71 -2.89 5.35 -17.85
CA GLU A 71 -2.23 5.80 -19.08
C GLU A 71 -1.42 4.66 -19.72
N ASP A 72 -1.77 4.29 -20.95
CA ASP A 72 -1.07 3.24 -21.70
C ASP A 72 -1.16 1.81 -21.08
N LEU A 73 -2.10 1.57 -20.16
CA LEU A 73 -2.30 0.28 -19.49
C LEU A 73 -2.56 -0.85 -20.50
N ARG A 74 -1.85 -1.98 -20.33
CA ARG A 74 -1.96 -3.15 -21.22
C ARG A 74 -1.83 -4.44 -20.42
N GLN A 75 -2.45 -5.50 -20.91
CA GLN A 75 -2.29 -6.79 -20.26
C GLN A 75 -0.82 -7.27 -20.33
N ASN A 76 -0.33 -7.80 -19.20
CA ASN A 76 1.05 -8.24 -18.97
C ASN A 76 2.10 -7.13 -19.09
N SER A 77 1.68 -5.87 -18.92
CA SER A 77 2.61 -4.75 -18.80
C SER A 77 2.96 -4.47 -17.35
N ARG A 78 4.08 -3.79 -17.17
CA ARG A 78 4.57 -3.37 -15.86
C ARG A 78 4.79 -1.87 -15.81
N MET A 79 4.46 -1.26 -14.68
CA MET A 79 4.79 0.13 -14.33
C MET A 79 5.78 0.11 -13.19
N ARG A 80 6.72 1.07 -13.18
CA ARG A 80 7.70 1.19 -12.12
C ARG A 80 7.77 2.61 -11.58
N TRP A 81 7.79 2.72 -10.27
CA TRP A 81 8.14 3.94 -9.54
C TRP A 81 9.45 3.76 -8.77
N ILE A 82 10.24 4.83 -8.72
CA ILE A 82 11.33 4.97 -7.75
C ILE A 82 11.11 6.28 -7.00
N ILE A 83 10.95 6.20 -5.69
CA ILE A 83 10.74 7.39 -4.85
C ILE A 83 12.05 8.20 -4.84
N ASP A 84 11.98 9.45 -5.27
CA ASP A 84 13.14 10.34 -5.36
C ASP A 84 13.31 11.16 -4.08
N GLU A 85 12.23 11.82 -3.65
CA GLU A 85 12.22 12.72 -2.49
C GLU A 85 10.89 12.64 -1.74
N ILE A 86 10.93 12.79 -0.41
CA ILE A 86 9.74 12.90 0.44
C ILE A 86 9.81 14.19 1.25
N ASP A 87 8.93 15.14 0.97
CA ASP A 87 8.72 16.32 1.81
C ASP A 87 7.53 16.10 2.76
N ASN A 88 7.73 16.42 4.02
CA ASN A 88 6.71 16.28 5.07
C ASN A 88 6.13 17.62 5.54
N ASN A 89 6.58 18.74 4.98
CA ASN A 89 6.18 20.08 5.41
C ASN A 89 5.96 21.03 4.22
N GLU A 90 5.58 20.50 3.06
CA GLU A 90 5.19 21.34 1.94
C GLU A 90 3.82 21.98 2.23
N GLU A 91 3.63 23.21 1.79
CA GLU A 91 2.36 23.93 1.88
C GLU A 91 1.76 24.05 0.47
N VAL A 92 0.52 23.61 0.31
CA VAL A 92 -0.22 23.67 -0.95
C VAL A 92 -1.52 24.44 -0.74
N TYR A 93 -1.81 25.37 -1.64
CA TYR A 93 -3.08 26.07 -1.64
C TYR A 93 -4.20 25.13 -2.12
N LEU A 94 -5.21 24.91 -1.29
CA LEU A 94 -6.40 24.15 -1.69
C LEU A 94 -7.54 25.10 -2.02
N GLU A 95 -8.10 24.96 -3.22
CA GLU A 95 -9.27 25.77 -3.61
C GLU A 95 -10.48 25.47 -2.73
N GLN A 96 -10.60 24.25 -2.20
CA GLN A 96 -11.73 23.81 -1.38
C GLN A 96 -11.76 24.49 -0.01
N THR A 97 -10.60 24.73 0.61
CA THR A 97 -10.50 25.40 1.93
C THR A 97 -10.15 26.88 1.81
N GLU A 98 -9.80 27.35 0.60
CA GLU A 98 -9.27 28.68 0.30
C GLU A 98 -8.05 29.07 1.17
N ASP A 99 -7.29 28.09 1.66
CA ASP A 99 -6.11 28.29 2.53
C ASP A 99 -4.93 27.40 2.10
N ASN A 100 -3.75 27.69 2.66
CA ASN A 100 -2.57 26.85 2.51
C ASN A 100 -2.59 25.72 3.54
N GLU A 101 -2.67 24.48 3.07
CA GLU A 101 -2.62 23.30 3.92
C GLU A 101 -1.25 22.64 3.90
N THR A 102 -0.85 22.05 5.03
CA THR A 102 0.38 21.27 5.09
C THR A 102 0.14 19.87 4.51
N VAL A 103 0.96 19.48 3.55
CA VAL A 103 0.88 18.17 2.89
C VAL A 103 2.10 17.30 3.19
N PHE A 104 1.87 16.00 3.13
CA PHE A 104 2.89 15.04 2.75
C PHE A 104 3.01 15.02 1.23
N SER A 105 4.23 14.99 0.73
CA SER A 105 4.52 15.12 -0.68
C SER A 105 5.60 14.12 -1.07
N ILE A 106 5.35 13.37 -2.15
CA ILE A 106 6.30 12.43 -2.70
C ILE A 106 6.61 12.82 -4.15
N GLU A 107 7.89 12.92 -4.47
CA GLU A 107 8.38 13.00 -5.85
C GLU A 107 8.89 11.63 -6.25
N TYR A 108 8.52 11.15 -7.44
CA TYR A 108 8.94 9.84 -7.93
C TYR A 108 9.25 9.84 -9.42
N LYS A 109 10.22 9.01 -9.78
CA LYS A 109 10.55 8.71 -11.18
C LYS A 109 9.59 7.63 -11.68
N LYS A 110 8.83 7.93 -12.73
CA LYS A 110 7.85 7.01 -13.34
C LYS A 110 8.41 6.37 -14.61
N TRP A 111 8.16 5.07 -14.75
CA TRP A 111 8.20 4.34 -16.01
C TRP A 111 6.80 3.82 -16.29
N SER A 112 6.19 4.28 -17.39
CA SER A 112 4.84 3.94 -17.79
C SER A 112 4.71 2.46 -18.15
N TRP A 113 3.47 2.00 -18.26
CA TRP A 113 3.14 0.61 -18.53
C TRP A 113 3.85 0.09 -19.77
N THR A 114 4.75 -0.89 -19.58
CA THR A 114 5.53 -1.46 -20.68
C THR A 114 5.71 -2.96 -20.57
N ASN A 115 5.75 -3.62 -21.73
CA ASN A 115 6.06 -5.05 -21.85
C ASN A 115 7.56 -5.28 -22.08
N LYS A 116 8.38 -4.22 -22.05
CA LYS A 116 9.82 -4.33 -22.26
C LYS A 116 10.45 -5.06 -21.08
N GLU A 117 11.37 -5.98 -21.38
CA GLU A 117 12.12 -6.71 -20.36
C GLU A 117 13.07 -5.78 -19.58
N ARG A 118 13.62 -4.77 -20.26
CA ARG A 118 14.55 -3.80 -19.69
C ARG A 118 13.89 -2.44 -19.56
N TRP A 119 14.00 -1.88 -18.36
CA TRP A 119 13.65 -0.49 -18.10
C TRP A 119 14.65 0.41 -18.82
N GLY A 120 14.16 1.27 -19.70
CA GLY A 120 14.96 2.30 -20.37
C GLY A 120 15.21 3.50 -19.45
N SER A 121 15.37 4.68 -20.05
CA SER A 121 15.26 5.94 -19.30
C SER A 121 13.89 6.07 -18.65
N LYS A 122 13.80 6.84 -17.56
CA LYS A 122 12.49 7.22 -16.98
C LYS A 122 11.67 7.99 -18.01
N ASP A 123 10.37 7.79 -17.95
CA ASP A 123 9.43 8.48 -18.84
C ASP A 123 9.13 9.87 -18.26
N ASP A 124 8.89 9.95 -16.94
CA ASP A 124 8.63 11.23 -16.26
C ASP A 124 9.12 11.31 -14.80
N VAL A 125 9.05 12.50 -14.22
CA VAL A 125 9.12 12.77 -12.78
C VAL A 125 7.81 13.39 -12.36
N GLU A 126 7.06 12.66 -11.55
CA GLU A 126 5.76 13.09 -11.06
C GLU A 126 5.83 13.40 -9.56
N LYS A 127 4.86 14.19 -9.12
CA LYS A 127 4.71 14.59 -7.72
C LYS A 127 3.27 14.37 -7.29
N SER A 128 3.11 13.73 -6.13
CA SER A 128 1.80 13.46 -5.54
C SER A 128 1.80 13.91 -4.08
N TYR A 129 0.67 14.45 -3.63
CA TYR A 129 0.51 14.96 -2.27
C TYR A 129 -0.73 14.39 -1.58
N GLN A 130 -0.71 14.40 -0.26
CA GLN A 130 -1.78 13.99 0.64
C GLN A 130 -1.78 14.94 1.84
N LEU A 131 -2.94 15.34 2.35
CA LEU A 131 -3.00 16.23 3.52
C LEU A 131 -2.41 15.58 4.76
N LYS A 132 -1.76 16.40 5.59
CA LYS A 132 -1.04 15.93 6.77
C LYS A 132 -1.96 15.63 7.94
N ASP A 133 -2.96 16.46 8.21
CA ASP A 133 -4.02 16.09 9.15
C ASP A 133 -5.13 15.38 8.37
N PRO A 134 -5.50 14.15 8.74
CA PRO A 134 -6.58 13.44 8.06
C PRO A 134 -7.96 14.11 8.20
N LYS A 135 -8.10 15.12 9.07
CA LYS A 135 -9.34 15.91 9.23
C LYS A 135 -9.45 17.11 8.31
N ASP A 136 -8.37 17.47 7.62
CA ASP A 136 -8.36 18.63 6.73
C ASP A 136 -8.89 18.26 5.33
N TYR A 137 -9.17 16.98 5.07
CA TYR A 137 -9.84 16.56 3.84
C TYR A 137 -11.25 17.17 3.79
N PRO A 138 -11.67 17.68 2.62
CA PRO A 138 -13.01 18.24 2.48
C PRO A 138 -14.09 17.17 2.65
N ASP A 139 -15.29 17.61 3.01
CA ASP A 139 -16.48 16.77 2.99
C ASP A 139 -16.73 16.26 1.55
N ASP A 140 -17.26 15.05 1.41
CA ASP A 140 -17.53 14.37 0.13
C ASP A 140 -16.28 14.30 -0.79
N PHE A 141 -15.12 13.96 -0.21
CA PHE A 141 -13.86 13.88 -0.95
C PHE A 141 -13.85 12.69 -1.92
N ASP A 142 -13.61 12.98 -3.19
CA ASP A 142 -13.38 11.98 -4.24
C ASP A 142 -11.91 11.85 -4.61
N PHE A 143 -11.50 10.61 -4.88
CA PHE A 143 -10.17 10.34 -5.42
C PHE A 143 -10.15 10.57 -6.94
N PRO A 144 -9.11 11.25 -7.48
CA PRO A 144 -8.96 11.43 -8.92
C PRO A 144 -8.97 10.12 -9.73
N GLN A 145 -8.42 9.03 -9.18
CA GLN A 145 -8.34 7.71 -9.84
C GLN A 145 -9.32 6.69 -9.26
N PHE A 146 -10.44 7.14 -8.68
CA PHE A 146 -11.38 6.35 -7.86
C PHE A 146 -10.79 5.74 -6.59
N VAL A 147 -9.48 5.57 -6.50
CA VAL A 147 -8.74 5.15 -5.31
C VAL A 147 -7.33 5.72 -5.39
N PRO A 148 -6.70 6.07 -4.27
CA PRO A 148 -5.34 6.62 -4.29
C PRO A 148 -4.30 5.51 -4.45
N ILE A 149 -3.18 5.81 -5.12
CA ILE A 149 -2.05 4.86 -5.24
C ILE A 149 -1.32 4.71 -3.90
N TRP A 150 -1.31 5.75 -3.06
CA TRP A 150 -0.73 5.72 -1.74
C TRP A 150 -1.52 6.58 -0.76
N ILE A 151 -1.53 6.19 0.52
CA ILE A 151 -2.18 6.89 1.64
C ILE A 151 -1.19 6.95 2.80
N PRO A 152 -1.10 8.07 3.56
CA PRO A 152 -0.18 8.14 4.68
C PRO A 152 -0.61 7.25 5.86
N LEU A 153 0.30 7.09 6.82
CA LEU A 153 0.09 6.27 8.01
C LEU A 153 -0.35 7.13 9.20
N PRO A 154 -1.16 6.57 10.14
CA PRO A 154 -1.79 5.27 10.05
C PRO A 154 -2.99 5.29 9.10
N PHE A 155 -2.98 4.37 8.14
CA PHE A 155 -3.97 4.26 7.06
C PHE A 155 -5.43 4.29 7.54
N GLY A 156 -5.71 3.62 8.68
CA GLY A 156 -7.06 3.55 9.23
C GLY A 156 -7.61 4.89 9.75
N ASP A 157 -6.74 5.78 10.23
CA ASP A 157 -7.17 7.13 10.64
C ASP A 157 -7.42 8.00 9.42
N TYR A 158 -6.58 7.93 8.39
CA TYR A 158 -6.83 8.65 7.13
C TYR A 158 -8.18 8.29 6.52
N LEU A 159 -8.42 7.00 6.29
CA LEU A 159 -9.68 6.57 5.70
C LEU A 159 -10.91 6.86 6.55
N LYS A 160 -10.76 6.94 7.87
CA LYS A 160 -11.90 7.25 8.75
C LYS A 160 -12.28 8.73 8.73
N ASN A 161 -11.30 9.62 8.53
CA ASN A 161 -11.52 11.06 8.58
C ASN A 161 -11.60 11.71 7.20
N MET A 162 -11.12 11.04 6.14
CA MET A 162 -11.56 11.33 4.77
C MET A 162 -13.05 11.01 4.70
N ASP A 163 -13.90 12.03 4.65
CA ASP A 163 -15.34 11.85 4.46
C ASP A 163 -15.58 11.48 2.99
N LEU A 164 -15.29 10.23 2.66
CA LEU A 164 -15.45 9.70 1.30
C LEU A 164 -16.94 9.60 0.96
N ASP A 165 -17.25 9.81 -0.33
CA ASP A 165 -18.61 9.70 -0.83
C ASP A 165 -19.27 8.33 -0.51
N TYR A 166 -20.61 8.26 -0.55
CA TYR A 166 -21.41 7.08 -0.23
C TYR A 166 -21.07 5.86 -1.08
N GLU A 167 -20.46 6.07 -2.25
CA GLU A 167 -19.98 5.04 -3.15
C GLU A 167 -18.86 4.18 -2.52
N TYR A 168 -18.16 4.72 -1.52
CA TYR A 168 -17.00 4.10 -0.90
C TYR A 168 -17.37 3.23 0.30
N THR A 169 -16.68 2.10 0.42
CA THR A 169 -16.75 1.20 1.56
C THR A 169 -15.34 0.82 1.98
N ILE A 170 -15.02 1.05 3.26
CA ILE A 170 -13.71 0.82 3.85
C ILE A 170 -13.75 -0.41 4.76
N ASP A 171 -12.82 -1.35 4.59
CA ASP A 171 -12.51 -2.36 5.61
C ASP A 171 -11.06 -2.23 6.06
N SER A 172 -10.86 -1.83 7.32
CA SER A 172 -9.56 -1.62 7.94
C SER A 172 -9.20 -2.69 8.98
N ARG A 173 -10.04 -3.71 9.19
CA ARG A 173 -9.91 -4.64 10.34
C ARG A 173 -8.91 -5.77 10.12
N VAL A 174 -8.71 -6.21 8.88
CA VAL A 174 -7.91 -7.41 8.55
C VAL A 174 -6.96 -7.16 7.38
N LEU A 175 -7.47 -6.58 6.29
CA LEU A 175 -6.70 -6.18 5.12
C LEU A 175 -7.16 -4.77 4.76
N PRO A 176 -6.29 -3.74 4.88
CA PRO A 176 -6.69 -2.38 4.58
C PRO A 176 -7.14 -2.31 3.11
N SER A 177 -8.42 -2.02 2.93
CA SER A 177 -9.06 -2.06 1.62
C SER A 177 -10.08 -0.94 1.46
N ILE A 178 -10.14 -0.43 0.23
CA ILE A 178 -11.14 0.51 -0.23
C ILE A 178 -11.90 -0.21 -1.34
N SER A 179 -13.22 -0.15 -1.29
CA SER A 179 -14.06 -0.54 -2.43
C SER A 179 -14.98 0.59 -2.78
N CYS A 180 -15.06 0.90 -4.07
CA CYS A 180 -15.93 1.93 -4.61
C CYS A 180 -16.93 1.27 -5.58
N LYS A 181 -18.17 1.72 -5.59
CA LYS A 181 -19.20 1.29 -6.54
C LYS A 181 -19.78 2.53 -7.19
N ILE A 182 -19.64 2.59 -8.51
CA ILE A 182 -20.13 3.69 -9.33
C ILE A 182 -21.23 3.09 -10.20
N ASP A 183 -22.42 3.66 -10.09
CA ASP A 183 -23.57 3.29 -10.90
C ASP A 183 -23.41 3.85 -12.32
N LYS A 184 -24.20 3.30 -13.23
CA LYS A 184 -24.22 3.76 -14.62
C LYS A 184 -24.53 5.26 -14.73
N ASN A 185 -23.74 5.98 -15.55
CA ASN A 185 -23.88 7.40 -15.88
C ASN A 185 -23.67 8.37 -14.69
N GLU A 186 -22.88 7.98 -13.70
CA GLU A 186 -22.65 8.77 -12.48
C GLU A 186 -21.42 9.71 -12.56
N LEU A 187 -20.45 9.43 -13.44
CA LEU A 187 -19.20 10.23 -13.53
C LEU A 187 -19.32 11.44 -14.47
N ASP A 188 -19.85 11.20 -15.66
CA ASP A 188 -20.18 12.21 -16.66
C ASP A 188 -21.45 11.72 -17.36
N ASP A 189 -22.24 12.58 -18.00
CA ASP A 189 -23.63 12.35 -18.48
C ASP A 189 -23.80 11.14 -19.45
N ASP A 190 -22.73 10.40 -19.72
CA ASP A 190 -22.65 9.21 -20.53
C ASP A 190 -21.78 8.06 -19.97
N TYR A 191 -21.11 8.17 -18.81
CA TYR A 191 -20.19 7.16 -18.29
C TYR A 191 -20.25 6.96 -16.76
N PRO A 192 -19.93 5.76 -16.24
CA PRO A 192 -19.66 4.54 -16.99
C PRO A 192 -20.93 3.99 -17.67
N LYS A 193 -20.81 3.29 -18.81
CA LYS A 193 -21.99 2.79 -19.57
C LYS A 193 -22.77 1.68 -18.84
N GLN A 194 -22.22 1.17 -17.75
CA GLN A 194 -22.79 0.17 -16.84
C GLN A 194 -22.16 0.31 -15.45
N ASP A 195 -22.80 -0.26 -14.43
CA ASP A 195 -22.29 -0.27 -13.07
C ASP A 195 -20.92 -0.95 -12.99
N ILE A 196 -20.03 -0.35 -12.21
CA ILE A 196 -18.69 -0.86 -11.94
C ILE A 196 -18.47 -1.00 -10.44
N LYS A 197 -17.53 -1.88 -10.10
CA LYS A 197 -17.04 -2.00 -8.73
C LYS A 197 -15.53 -2.05 -8.75
N ILE A 198 -14.91 -1.25 -7.92
CA ILE A 198 -13.48 -1.20 -7.72
C ILE A 198 -13.17 -1.80 -6.35
N VAL A 199 -12.10 -2.59 -6.26
CA VAL A 199 -11.57 -3.10 -4.99
C VAL A 199 -10.06 -2.88 -4.99
N ALA A 200 -9.61 -2.00 -4.10
CA ALA A 200 -8.21 -1.70 -3.85
C ALA A 200 -7.77 -2.28 -2.50
N LEU A 201 -6.60 -2.92 -2.49
CA LEU A 201 -5.93 -3.43 -1.29
C LEU A 201 -4.62 -2.69 -1.12
N TYR A 202 -4.25 -2.40 0.12
CA TYR A 202 -3.03 -1.67 0.45
C TYR A 202 -2.03 -2.52 1.23
N THR A 203 -0.75 -2.14 1.15
CA THR A 203 0.30 -2.64 2.03
C THR A 203 0.15 -2.02 3.41
N ASP A 204 0.91 -2.54 4.38
CA ASP A 204 1.05 -1.95 5.72
C ASP A 204 1.77 -0.58 5.69
N GLN A 205 2.40 -0.24 4.58
CA GLN A 205 3.01 1.07 4.32
C GLN A 205 2.05 2.06 3.64
N GLY A 206 0.79 1.66 3.40
CA GLY A 206 -0.21 2.51 2.74
C GLY A 206 -0.06 2.60 1.22
N LEU A 207 0.70 1.70 0.58
CA LEU A 207 0.85 1.65 -0.88
C LEU A 207 -0.17 0.71 -1.52
N LEU A 208 -0.70 1.04 -2.69
CA LEU A 208 -1.60 0.19 -3.47
C LEU A 208 -0.93 -1.14 -3.79
N LYS A 209 -1.44 -2.21 -3.18
CA LYS A 209 -0.95 -3.57 -3.35
C LYS A 209 -1.69 -4.31 -4.47
N SER A 210 -2.99 -4.07 -4.61
CA SER A 210 -3.79 -4.67 -5.67
C SER A 210 -4.97 -3.78 -6.00
N TYR A 211 -5.30 -3.70 -7.27
CA TYR A 211 -6.45 -2.99 -7.81
C TYR A 211 -7.21 -3.95 -8.72
N LYS A 212 -8.53 -4.06 -8.51
CA LYS A 212 -9.39 -4.86 -9.35
C LYS A 212 -10.64 -4.07 -9.73
N LEU A 213 -10.90 -4.00 -11.02
CA LEU A 213 -12.12 -3.42 -11.59
C LEU A 213 -13.02 -4.53 -12.08
N TYR A 214 -14.23 -4.55 -11.54
CA TYR A 214 -15.29 -5.47 -11.86
C TYR A 214 -16.40 -4.75 -12.60
N ILE A 215 -16.98 -5.43 -13.58
CA ILE A 215 -18.24 -5.06 -14.19
C ILE A 215 -19.35 -5.99 -13.70
N LYS A 216 -20.56 -5.80 -14.23
CA LYS A 216 -21.70 -6.70 -14.05
C LYS A 216 -21.29 -8.18 -14.15
N ASP A 217 -21.90 -9.01 -13.30
CA ASP A 217 -21.61 -10.45 -13.12
C ASP A 217 -20.26 -10.79 -12.44
N ASN A 218 -19.63 -9.81 -11.76
CA ASN A 218 -18.32 -9.96 -11.09
C ASN A 218 -17.20 -10.37 -12.05
N GLN A 219 -17.32 -10.02 -13.34
CA GLN A 219 -16.24 -10.20 -14.29
C GLN A 219 -15.16 -9.15 -14.02
N VAL A 220 -13.92 -9.60 -13.80
CA VAL A 220 -12.75 -8.72 -13.67
C VAL A 220 -12.31 -8.29 -15.07
N ILE A 221 -12.22 -6.99 -15.30
CA ILE A 221 -11.72 -6.42 -16.57
C ILE A 221 -10.38 -5.71 -16.41
N VAL A 222 -10.02 -5.30 -15.19
CA VAL A 222 -8.67 -4.84 -14.83
C VAL A 222 -8.23 -5.54 -13.55
N ASP A 223 -7.01 -6.10 -13.56
CA ASP A 223 -6.33 -6.66 -12.39
C ASP A 223 -4.88 -6.18 -12.40
N ILE A 224 -4.56 -5.30 -11.44
CA ILE A 224 -3.22 -4.80 -11.21
C ILE A 224 -2.76 -5.26 -9.83
N SER A 225 -1.50 -5.68 -9.73
CA SER A 225 -0.90 -6.09 -8.46
C SER A 225 0.53 -5.61 -8.35
N LEU A 226 0.89 -5.13 -7.17
CA LEU A 226 2.27 -4.85 -6.81
C LEU A 226 3.08 -6.15 -6.87
N GLU A 227 4.17 -6.16 -7.62
CA GLU A 227 5.13 -7.26 -7.65
C GLU A 227 5.78 -7.38 -6.27
N THR A 228 5.47 -8.46 -5.57
CA THR A 228 6.20 -8.79 -4.35
C THR A 228 7.56 -9.32 -4.74
N LEU A 229 8.57 -8.45 -4.74
CA LEU A 229 9.96 -8.90 -4.79
C LEU A 229 10.21 -9.79 -3.58
N ILE A 230 10.80 -10.97 -3.79
CA ILE A 230 11.33 -11.78 -2.69
C ILE A 230 12.39 -10.91 -2.01
N THR A 231 12.01 -10.33 -0.87
CA THR A 231 12.88 -9.36 -0.19
C THR A 231 14.19 -10.03 0.19
N HIS A 232 15.29 -9.27 0.16
CA HIS A 232 16.59 -9.75 0.64
C HIS A 232 16.50 -10.38 2.05
N ASN A 233 15.54 -9.94 2.87
CA ASN A 233 15.26 -10.51 4.18
C ASN A 233 14.90 -12.01 4.11
N PHE A 234 14.14 -12.46 3.10
CA PHE A 234 13.82 -13.88 2.94
C PHE A 234 15.05 -14.71 2.59
N ILE A 235 15.95 -14.16 1.76
CA ILE A 235 17.24 -14.78 1.42
C ILE A 235 18.13 -14.86 2.66
N ILE A 236 18.23 -13.77 3.43
CA ILE A 236 19.01 -13.71 4.67
C ILE A 236 18.48 -14.70 5.71
N ILE A 237 17.16 -14.75 5.92
CA ILE A 237 16.53 -15.72 6.82
C ILE A 237 16.83 -17.15 6.38
N SER A 238 16.76 -17.43 5.07
CA SER A 238 17.08 -18.75 4.52
C SER A 238 18.54 -19.15 4.78
N ILE A 239 19.48 -18.20 4.62
CA ILE A 239 20.91 -18.40 4.92
C ILE A 239 21.12 -18.66 6.42
N ILE A 240 20.53 -17.85 7.30
CA ILE A 240 20.63 -18.01 8.76
C ILE A 240 20.08 -19.38 9.18
N THR A 241 18.93 -19.78 8.64
CA THR A 241 18.28 -21.06 8.93
C THR A 241 19.16 -22.24 8.50
N ALA A 242 19.80 -22.14 7.34
CA ALA A 242 20.75 -23.14 6.86
C ALA A 242 21.98 -23.26 7.77
N ILE A 243 22.55 -22.14 8.24
CA ILE A 243 23.68 -22.14 9.18
C ILE A 243 23.30 -22.83 10.49
N ILE A 244 22.13 -22.51 11.05
CA ILE A 244 21.64 -23.13 12.28
C ILE A 244 21.45 -24.64 12.09
N TYR A 245 20.88 -25.06 10.98
CA TYR A 245 20.69 -26.48 10.66
C TYR A 245 22.02 -27.24 10.60
N VAL A 246 23.02 -26.69 9.91
CA VAL A 246 24.37 -27.29 9.83
C VAL A 246 25.02 -27.37 11.21
N ALA A 247 24.88 -26.35 12.04
CA ALA A 247 25.41 -26.34 13.40
C ALA A 247 24.77 -27.44 14.28
N ILE A 248 23.45 -27.64 14.18
CA ILE A 248 22.72 -28.71 14.87
C ILE A 248 23.22 -30.09 14.41
N VAL A 249 23.36 -30.31 13.10
CA VAL A 249 23.84 -31.59 12.55
C VAL A 249 25.26 -31.89 13.03
N LEU A 250 26.16 -30.90 13.00
CA LEU A 250 27.54 -31.05 13.50
C LEU A 250 27.59 -31.34 15.00
N PHE A 251 26.72 -30.69 15.78
CA PHE A 251 26.61 -30.94 17.22
C PHE A 251 26.14 -32.37 17.51
N ILE A 252 25.08 -32.84 16.83
CA ILE A 252 24.59 -34.22 16.95
C ILE A 252 25.66 -35.22 16.53
N TYR A 253 26.35 -34.98 15.40
CA TYR A 253 27.44 -35.85 14.94
C TYR A 253 28.57 -35.96 15.97
N ARG A 254 28.98 -34.84 16.60
CA ARG A 254 29.98 -34.87 17.67
C ARG A 254 29.50 -35.65 18.90
N MET A 255 28.25 -35.43 19.33
CA MET A 255 27.64 -36.16 20.44
C MET A 255 27.58 -37.67 20.20
N LEU A 256 27.29 -38.11 18.97
CA LEU A 256 27.22 -39.55 18.63
C LEU A 256 28.59 -40.23 18.51
N LYS A 257 29.67 -39.45 18.31
CA LYS A 257 31.03 -39.97 18.17
C LYS A 257 31.81 -40.01 19.50
N THR A 258 31.24 -39.42 20.56
CA THR A 258 31.79 -39.40 21.92
C THR A 258 31.12 -40.48 22.75
#